data_AF-A0A952HIJ9-F1
#
_entry.id   AF-A0A952HIJ9-F1
#
_cell.length_a   1.000
_cell.length_b   1.000
_cell.length_c   1.000
_cell.angle_alpha   90.00
_cell.angle_beta   90.00
_cell.angle_gamma   90.00
#
_symmetry.space_group_name_H-M   'P 1'
#
loop_
_entity.id
_entity.type
_entity.pdbx_description
1 polymer ?
#
loop_
_entity_poly.entity_id
_entity_poly.type
_entity_poly.pdbx_seq_one_letter_code
_entity_poly.pdbx_strand_id
1 'polypeptide(L)'
;MNEIRYNFLKDTWVIISADRARRPHEYNISIYEESTDPSKCPFEYGNEDKTPPEIFAIRPDGSPPNTPGWKVRVFPNKYPALKIENPPIREGEFIFEKIGGFGAHEVIVETPDHFKHIQDFEDEDFIN
;
A
#
# COMPACT_ATOMS: atom_id res chain seq x y z
N MET A 1 9.51 31.51 -16.29
CA MET A 1 8.60 31.44 -17.46
C MET A 1 7.59 30.35 -17.17
N ASN A 2 6.30 30.64 -17.33
CA ASN A 2 5.24 29.64 -17.15
C ASN A 2 5.00 28.95 -18.49
N GLU A 3 4.77 27.64 -18.46
CA GLU A 3 4.53 26.85 -19.66
C GLU A 3 3.49 25.75 -19.38
N ILE A 4 2.90 25.23 -20.46
CA ILE A 4 1.97 24.10 -20.42
C ILE A 4 2.59 22.99 -21.25
N ARG A 5 2.83 21.84 -20.63
CA ARG A 5 3.41 20.66 -21.29
C ARG A 5 2.42 19.52 -21.32
N TYR A 6 2.37 18.83 -22.44
CA TYR A 6 1.53 17.65 -22.61
C TYR A 6 2.22 16.40 -22.04
N ASN A 7 1.48 15.63 -21.25
CA ASN A 7 1.87 14.31 -20.74
C ASN A 7 1.18 13.24 -21.57
N PHE A 8 1.94 12.62 -22.47
CA PHE A 8 1.45 11.58 -23.37
C PHE A 8 1.07 10.26 -22.66
N LEU A 9 1.62 9.98 -21.48
CA LEU A 9 1.30 8.75 -20.73
C LEU A 9 -0.11 8.80 -20.13
N LYS A 10 -0.62 10.00 -19.86
CA LYS A 10 -1.93 10.21 -19.21
C LYS A 10 -2.93 10.95 -20.08
N ASP A 11 -2.56 11.32 -21.30
CA ASP A 11 -3.35 12.20 -22.19
C ASP A 11 -3.87 13.46 -21.46
N THR A 12 -2.95 14.18 -20.83
CA THR A 12 -3.27 15.36 -20.01
C THR A 12 -2.28 16.48 -20.23
N TRP A 13 -2.68 17.72 -19.91
CA TRP A 13 -1.81 18.89 -19.91
C TRP A 13 -1.43 19.29 -18.49
N VAL A 14 -0.16 19.64 -18.28
CA VAL A 14 0.39 20.05 -16.99
C VAL A 14 0.89 21.48 -17.08
N ILE A 15 0.51 22.30 -16.09
CA ILE A 15 1.02 23.67 -15.93
C ILE A 15 2.32 23.62 -15.15
N ILE A 16 3.39 24.20 -15.69
CA ILE A 16 4.69 24.36 -15.03
C ILE A 16 4.87 25.84 -14.72
N SER A 17 5.00 26.16 -13.43
CA SER A 17 5.14 27.53 -12.93
C SER A 17 6.11 27.57 -11.75
N ALA A 18 7.41 27.52 -12.03
CA ALA A 18 8.47 27.39 -11.02
C ALA A 18 8.45 28.51 -9.97
N ASP A 19 8.10 29.74 -10.38
CA ASP A 19 8.05 30.90 -9.48
C ASP A 19 7.01 30.76 -8.35
N ARG A 20 6.01 29.87 -8.50
CA ARG A 20 5.00 29.61 -7.46
C ARG A 20 5.57 29.00 -6.17
N ALA A 21 6.71 28.31 -6.25
CA ALA A 21 7.36 27.75 -5.06
C ALA A 21 7.84 28.83 -4.06
N ARG A 22 8.01 30.07 -4.51
CA ARG A 22 8.41 31.21 -3.65
C ARG A 22 7.23 31.87 -2.95
N ARG A 23 6.00 31.42 -3.19
CA ARG A 23 4.82 32.00 -2.55
C ARG A 23 4.91 31.74 -1.04
N PRO A 24 4.64 32.74 -0.18
CA PRO A 24 4.57 32.52 1.25
C PRO A 24 3.55 31.43 1.59
N HIS A 25 3.94 30.48 2.44
CA HIS A 25 3.08 29.46 3.02
C HIS A 25 2.89 29.76 4.51
N GLU A 26 1.65 30.02 4.94
CA GLU A 26 1.33 30.38 6.33
C GLU A 26 1.25 29.17 7.28
N TYR A 27 1.22 27.95 6.73
CA TYR A 27 1.07 26.72 7.50
C TYR A 27 2.34 25.86 7.37
N ASN A 28 3.03 25.68 8.49
CA ASN A 28 4.00 24.60 8.64
C ASN A 28 3.23 23.32 8.93
N ILE A 29 3.17 22.41 7.95
CA ILE A 29 2.71 21.05 8.18
C ILE A 29 3.83 20.36 8.95
N SER A 30 3.71 20.28 10.27
CA SER A 30 4.52 19.35 11.05
C SER A 30 4.05 17.95 10.69
N ILE A 31 4.90 17.21 9.98
CA ILE A 31 4.72 15.77 9.83
C ILE A 31 4.95 15.21 11.23
N TYR A 32 3.88 14.88 11.94
CA TYR A 32 4.01 14.21 13.23
C TYR A 32 4.59 12.82 12.96
N GLU A 33 5.82 12.57 13.41
CA GLU A 33 6.31 11.22 13.60
C GLU A 33 5.57 10.64 14.81
N GLU A 34 4.40 10.04 14.58
CA GLU A 34 3.86 9.13 15.57
C GLU A 34 4.83 7.95 15.68
N SER A 35 5.62 7.93 16.75
CA SER A 35 6.36 6.72 17.13
C SER A 35 5.33 5.62 17.40
N THR A 36 5.15 4.74 16.43
CA THR A 36 4.22 3.61 16.56
C THR A 36 4.90 2.56 17.43
N ASP A 37 4.26 2.21 18.54
CA ASP A 37 4.67 1.13 19.43
C ASP A 37 4.57 -0.22 18.67
N PRO A 38 5.70 -0.88 18.37
CA PRO A 38 5.70 -2.12 17.58
C PRO A 38 4.82 -3.20 18.20
N SER A 39 4.70 -3.26 19.54
CA SER A 39 3.89 -4.28 20.22
C SER A 39 2.40 -4.25 19.83
N LYS A 40 1.92 -3.10 19.35
CA LYS A 40 0.54 -2.91 18.88
C LYS A 40 0.36 -3.11 17.38
N CYS A 41 1.46 -3.19 16.63
CA CYS A 41 1.42 -3.36 15.19
C CYS A 41 0.94 -4.79 14.83
N PRO A 42 -0.14 -4.95 14.04
CA PRO A 42 -0.62 -6.27 13.60
C PRO A 42 0.35 -7.01 12.67
N PHE A 43 1.39 -6.32 12.18
CA PHE A 43 2.30 -6.84 11.16
C PHE A 43 3.61 -7.36 11.75
N GLU A 44 3.83 -7.23 13.05
CA GLU A 44 4.94 -7.85 13.76
C GLU A 44 4.92 -9.37 13.70
N TYR A 45 6.09 -9.95 13.91
CA TYR A 45 6.20 -11.32 14.38
C TYR A 45 5.46 -11.55 15.70
N GLY A 46 4.73 -12.66 15.77
CA GLY A 46 3.97 -13.09 16.93
C GLY A 46 2.57 -12.49 16.98
N ASN A 47 2.24 -11.59 16.06
CA ASN A 47 0.93 -10.96 15.90
C ASN A 47 0.18 -11.47 14.67
N GLU A 48 0.58 -12.61 14.09
CA GLU A 48 -0.04 -13.18 12.89
C GLU A 48 -1.54 -13.47 13.07
N ASP A 49 -1.98 -13.74 14.30
CA ASP A 49 -3.38 -13.94 14.68
C ASP A 49 -4.24 -12.66 14.58
N LYS A 50 -3.61 -11.48 14.53
CA LYS A 50 -4.30 -10.18 14.37
C LYS A 50 -4.62 -9.86 12.91
N THR A 51 -4.12 -10.65 11.97
CA THR A 51 -4.34 -10.52 10.52
C THR A 51 -5.17 -11.68 9.97
N PRO A 52 -5.84 -11.52 8.82
CA PRO A 52 -6.38 -12.67 8.09
C PRO A 52 -5.30 -13.71 7.76
N PRO A 53 -5.67 -14.98 7.54
CA PRO A 53 -4.70 -16.01 7.21
C PRO A 53 -3.86 -15.65 5.99
N GLU A 54 -2.57 -15.95 6.07
CA GLU A 54 -1.66 -15.74 4.95
C GLU A 54 -2.02 -16.60 3.75
N ILE A 55 -1.90 -16.01 2.56
CA ILE A 55 -2.04 -16.69 1.27
C ILE A 55 -0.68 -17.08 0.69
N PHE A 56 0.38 -16.37 1.10
CA PHE A 56 1.76 -16.59 0.67
C PHE A 56 2.72 -16.00 1.70
N ALA A 57 3.88 -16.63 1.87
CA ALA A 57 4.99 -16.10 2.64
C ALA A 57 6.33 -16.64 2.12
N ILE A 58 7.37 -15.81 2.18
CA ILE A 58 8.76 -16.23 1.94
C ILE A 58 9.35 -16.58 3.30
N ARG A 59 9.70 -17.84 3.51
CA ARG A 59 10.15 -18.39 4.80
C ARG A 59 11.46 -19.17 4.61
N PRO A 60 12.62 -18.57 4.94
CA PRO A 60 13.91 -19.25 4.81
C PRO A 60 14.04 -20.50 5.71
N ASP A 61 13.35 -20.50 6.85
CA ASP A 61 13.44 -21.55 7.87
C ASP A 61 12.39 -22.68 7.72
N GLY A 62 11.46 -22.55 6.78
CA GLY A 62 10.35 -23.50 6.59
C GLY A 62 9.34 -23.51 7.74
N SER A 63 9.25 -22.43 8.52
CA SER A 63 8.28 -22.25 9.60
C SER A 63 6.83 -22.44 9.14
N PRO A 64 5.92 -22.88 10.03
CA PRO A 64 4.51 -23.06 9.68
C PRO A 64 3.82 -21.76 9.22
N PRO A 65 2.78 -21.85 8.37
CA PRO A 65 1.98 -20.68 8.01
C PRO A 65 1.36 -19.99 9.22
N ASN A 66 1.21 -18.67 9.16
CA ASN A 66 0.64 -17.85 10.24
C ASN A 66 1.44 -17.92 11.55
N THR A 67 2.76 -18.12 11.44
CA THR A 67 3.70 -18.04 12.57
C THR A 67 4.91 -17.18 12.20
N PRO A 68 5.71 -16.71 13.18
CA PRO A 68 6.97 -16.00 12.92
C PRO A 68 7.95 -16.78 12.03
N GLY A 69 8.95 -16.09 11.47
CA GLY A 69 10.00 -16.68 10.62
C GLY A 69 9.87 -16.39 9.12
N TRP A 70 8.89 -15.58 8.73
CA TRP A 70 8.73 -15.09 7.35
C TRP A 70 9.56 -13.83 7.08
N LYS A 71 10.23 -13.74 5.93
CA LYS A 71 10.87 -12.51 5.44
C LYS A 71 9.83 -11.55 4.87
N VAL A 72 8.89 -12.08 4.09
CA VAL A 72 7.75 -11.36 3.49
C VAL A 72 6.49 -12.17 3.73
N ARG A 73 5.37 -11.50 4.03
CA ARG A 73 4.07 -12.16 4.25
C ARG A 73 2.96 -11.44 3.50
N VAL A 74 2.09 -12.20 2.84
CA VAL A 74 0.95 -11.70 2.07
C VAL A 74 -0.34 -12.30 2.61
N PHE A 75 -1.33 -11.47 2.87
CA PHE A 75 -2.66 -11.88 3.34
C PHE A 75 -3.75 -10.95 2.78
N PRO A 76 -5.03 -11.39 2.74
CA PRO A 76 -6.13 -10.54 2.33
C PRO A 76 -6.26 -9.30 3.23
N ASN A 77 -6.52 -8.14 2.64
CA ASN A 77 -6.81 -6.94 3.41
C ASN A 77 -8.10 -7.14 4.22
N LYS A 78 -8.06 -6.87 5.53
CA LYS A 78 -9.22 -6.97 6.43
C LYS A 78 -10.34 -5.98 6.05
N TYR A 79 -10.00 -4.89 5.37
CA TYR A 79 -10.90 -3.85 4.89
C TYR A 79 -10.74 -3.67 3.37
N PRO A 80 -11.12 -4.68 2.56
CA PRO A 80 -10.79 -4.69 1.15
C PRO A 80 -11.66 -3.70 0.35
N ALA A 81 -11.09 -3.04 -0.65
CA ALA A 81 -11.83 -2.12 -1.52
C ALA A 81 -12.67 -2.88 -2.57
N LEU A 82 -12.23 -4.08 -2.94
CA LEU A 82 -12.85 -4.99 -3.89
C LEU A 82 -12.89 -6.39 -3.30
N LYS A 83 -13.85 -7.20 -3.71
CA LYS A 83 -14.01 -8.59 -3.26
C LYS A 83 -14.23 -9.53 -4.44
N ILE A 84 -13.64 -10.72 -4.39
CA ILE A 84 -13.84 -11.74 -5.43
C ILE A 84 -15.28 -12.29 -5.40
N GLU A 85 -15.98 -12.14 -4.28
CA GLU A 85 -17.38 -12.55 -4.12
C GLU A 85 -18.37 -11.53 -4.72
N ASN A 86 -17.90 -10.44 -5.32
CA ASN A 86 -18.74 -9.39 -5.90
C ASN A 86 -18.54 -9.30 -7.41
N PRO A 87 -19.19 -10.15 -8.23
CA PRO A 87 -18.92 -10.25 -9.67
C PRO A 87 -19.13 -8.92 -10.40
N PRO A 88 -18.41 -8.64 -11.50
CA PRO A 88 -18.44 -7.35 -12.21
C PRO A 88 -19.68 -7.26 -13.12
N ILE A 89 -20.86 -7.43 -12.54
CA ILE A 89 -22.15 -7.32 -13.23
C ILE A 89 -22.49 -5.83 -13.35
N ARG A 90 -22.78 -5.38 -14.57
CA ARG A 90 -23.25 -4.03 -14.85
C ARG A 90 -24.76 -3.96 -14.68
N GLU A 91 -25.23 -3.00 -13.90
CA GLU A 91 -26.64 -2.77 -13.58
C GLU A 91 -26.98 -1.29 -13.67
N GLY A 92 -28.26 -0.96 -13.88
CA GLY A 92 -28.74 0.42 -13.98
C GLY A 92 -28.87 0.90 -15.42
N GLU A 93 -29.28 2.16 -15.57
CA GLU A 93 -29.53 2.78 -16.88
C GLU A 93 -28.82 4.15 -16.97
N PHE A 94 -28.13 4.36 -18.09
CA PHE A 94 -27.50 5.64 -18.45
C PHE A 94 -26.60 6.20 -17.33
N ILE A 95 -26.96 7.34 -16.72
CA ILE A 95 -26.16 7.98 -15.67
C ILE A 95 -26.21 7.26 -14.31
N PHE A 96 -27.06 6.23 -14.16
CA PHE A 96 -27.19 5.43 -12.93
C PHE A 96 -26.51 4.06 -13.04
N GLU A 97 -25.71 3.84 -14.07
CA GLU A 97 -24.97 2.59 -14.22
C GLU A 97 -23.96 2.39 -13.10
N LYS A 98 -23.90 1.15 -12.59
CA LYS A 98 -22.92 0.68 -11.61
C LYS A 98 -22.38 -0.68 -12.05
N ILE A 99 -21.19 -1.01 -11.57
CA ILE A 99 -20.55 -2.31 -11.77
C ILE A 99 -20.14 -2.85 -10.40
N GLY A 100 -20.32 -4.16 -10.18
CA GLY A 100 -19.82 -4.82 -8.98
C GLY A 100 -18.31 -4.61 -8.80
N GLY A 101 -17.90 -4.28 -7.56
CA GLY A 101 -16.50 -4.08 -7.19
C GLY A 101 -15.74 -5.40 -7.07
N PHE A 102 -15.51 -6.07 -8.20
CA PHE A 102 -14.82 -7.34 -8.29
C PHE A 102 -13.30 -7.16 -8.27
N GLY A 103 -12.62 -7.88 -7.39
CA GLY A 103 -11.16 -7.90 -7.32
C GLY A 103 -10.64 -8.45 -6.00
N ALA A 104 -9.35 -8.75 -5.94
CA ALA A 104 -8.65 -9.08 -4.71
C ALA A 104 -7.95 -7.83 -4.17
N HIS A 105 -7.92 -7.66 -2.85
CA HIS A 105 -7.15 -6.62 -2.18
C HIS A 105 -6.35 -7.29 -1.05
N GLU A 106 -5.04 -7.21 -1.17
CA GLU A 106 -4.09 -7.91 -0.30
C GLU A 106 -3.17 -6.88 0.38
N VAL A 107 -2.61 -7.28 1.52
CA VAL A 107 -1.56 -6.55 2.22
C VAL A 107 -0.29 -7.38 2.09
N ILE A 108 0.80 -6.71 1.70
CA ILE A 108 2.15 -7.27 1.65
C ILE A 108 2.93 -6.63 2.79
N VAL A 109 3.41 -7.44 3.71
CA VAL A 109 4.36 -7.02 4.75
C VAL A 109 5.75 -7.33 4.24
N GLU A 110 6.49 -6.29 3.91
CA GLU A 110 7.78 -6.36 3.19
C GLU A 110 8.94 -6.82 4.07
N THR A 111 8.84 -6.62 5.38
CA THR A 111 9.86 -6.98 6.36
C THR A 111 9.22 -7.19 7.73
N PRO A 112 9.74 -8.08 8.58
CA PRO A 112 9.33 -8.19 9.98
C PRO A 112 9.92 -7.07 10.87
N ASP A 113 10.89 -6.30 10.37
CA ASP A 113 11.47 -5.17 11.10
C ASP A 113 10.61 -3.91 10.92
N HIS A 114 9.87 -3.54 11.96
CA HIS A 114 8.94 -2.41 12.00
C HIS A 114 9.55 -1.06 11.58
N PHE A 115 10.83 -0.87 11.87
CA PHE A 115 11.51 0.41 11.64
C PHE A 115 12.31 0.43 10.35
N LYS A 116 12.41 -0.70 9.65
CA LYS A 116 13.13 -0.80 8.38
C LYS A 116 12.19 -0.39 7.24
N HIS A 117 12.45 0.77 6.66
CA HIS A 117 11.72 1.23 5.48
C HIS A 117 12.41 0.76 4.21
N ILE A 118 11.71 0.78 3.08
CA ILE A 118 12.24 0.35 1.77
C ILE A 118 13.54 1.07 1.38
N GLN A 119 13.77 2.28 1.87
CA GLN A 119 15.01 3.04 1.63
C GLN A 119 16.23 2.49 2.40
N ASP A 120 15.98 1.72 3.47
CA ASP A 120 16.98 1.07 4.31
C ASP A 120 17.25 -0.38 3.86
N PHE A 121 16.62 -0.81 2.77
CA PHE A 121 16.80 -2.15 2.22
C PHE A 121 18.14 -2.26 1.49
N GLU A 122 18.82 -3.37 1.72
CA GLU A 122 20.00 -3.79 0.96
C GLU A 122 19.57 -4.64 -0.24
N ASP A 123 20.48 -4.88 -1.19
CA ASP A 123 20.17 -5.69 -2.39
C ASP A 123 19.61 -7.08 -2.02
N GLU A 124 20.09 -7.66 -0.92
CA GLU A 124 19.61 -8.94 -0.38
C GLU A 124 18.18 -8.88 0.11
N ASP A 125 17.63 -7.74 0.51
CA ASP A 125 16.22 -7.62 0.91
C ASP A 125 15.28 -7.68 -0.30
N PHE A 126 15.72 -7.16 -1.45
CA PHE A 126 14.97 -7.20 -2.71
C PHE A 126 15.07 -8.54 -3.45
N ILE A 127 16.06 -9.36 -3.09
CA ILE A 127 16.32 -10.65 -3.71
C ILE A 127 15.89 -11.75 -2.73
N ASN A 128 15.18 -12.75 -3.24
CA ASN A 128 14.72 -13.89 -2.43
C ASN A 128 15.82 -14.91 -2.20
#